data_AF-A0A2J5PW10-F1
#
_entry.id   AF-A0A2J5PW10-F1
#
_cell.length_a   1.000
_cell.length_b   1.000
_cell.length_c   1.000
_cell.angle_alpha   90.00
_cell.angle_beta   90.00
_cell.angle_gamma   90.00
#
_symmetry.space_group_name_H-M   'P 1'
#
loop_
_entity.id
_entity.type
_entity.pdbx_description
1 polymer ?
#
loop_
_entity_poly.entity_id
_entity_poly.type
_entity_poly.pdbx_seq_one_letter_code
_entity_poly.pdbx_strand_id
1 'polypeptide(L)'
;MQFSGVVTVDRSLEAKRMASGQSINGAIFIATQFRLTQGQPGLDADTVTYRGREYRVTFVDPYTAYGAGFVQAHCELMEFDGGTPIE
;
A
#
# COMPACT_ATOMS: atom_id res chain seq x y z
N MET A 1 0.80 -14.14 -4.35
CA MET A 1 1.85 -14.79 -3.51
C MET A 1 1.67 -14.32 -2.08
N GLN A 2 1.92 -15.16 -1.07
CA GLN A 2 1.84 -14.75 0.34
C GLN A 2 3.21 -14.28 0.84
N PHE A 3 3.24 -13.22 1.65
CA PHE A 3 4.44 -12.70 2.29
C PHE A 3 4.12 -12.18 3.70
N SER A 4 5.15 -11.95 4.51
CA SER A 4 5.02 -11.39 5.85
C SER A 4 5.46 -9.93 5.89
N GLY A 5 4.72 -9.09 6.60
CA GLY A 5 5.04 -7.69 6.79
C GLY A 5 4.29 -7.08 7.97
N VAL A 6 4.81 -5.98 8.50
CA VAL A 6 4.13 -5.18 9.53
C VAL A 6 3.31 -4.12 8.84
N VAL A 7 2.01 -4.08 9.14
CA VAL A 7 1.06 -3.15 8.53
C VAL A 7 0.60 -2.11 9.55
N THR A 8 0.71 -0.83 9.18
CA THR A 8 0.20 0.30 9.96
C THR A 8 -0.64 1.23 9.08
N VAL A 9 -1.37 2.15 9.70
CA VAL A 9 -2.11 3.19 8.98
C VAL A 9 -1.13 4.25 8.49
N ASP A 10 -1.23 4.64 7.22
CA ASP A 10 -0.34 5.63 6.62
C ASP A 10 -0.92 7.05 6.64
N ARG A 11 -0.90 7.68 7.82
CA ARG A 11 -1.44 9.04 8.02
C ARG A 11 -0.70 10.12 7.24
N SER A 12 0.55 9.84 6.83
CA SER A 12 1.40 10.75 6.07
C SER A 12 0.83 11.00 4.67
N LEU A 13 0.42 9.93 3.99
CA LEU A 13 -0.22 10.03 2.68
C LEU A 13 -1.62 10.64 2.80
N GLU A 14 -2.39 10.24 3.83
CA GLU A 14 -3.69 10.85 4.16
C GLU A 14 -3.58 12.37 4.29
N ALA A 15 -2.66 12.87 5.10
CA ALA A 15 -2.44 14.30 5.31
C ALA A 15 -2.00 15.02 4.03
N LYS A 16 -1.09 14.43 3.24
CA LYS A 16 -0.55 15.04 2.02
C LYS A 16 -1.63 15.21 0.93
N ARG A 17 -2.55 14.26 0.78
CA ARG A 17 -3.63 14.37 -0.22
C ARG A 17 -4.85 15.14 0.27
N MET A 18 -5.16 15.10 1.58
CA MET A 18 -6.16 16.03 2.15
C MET A 18 -5.75 17.49 1.90
N ALA A 19 -4.47 17.82 2.05
CA ALA A 19 -3.93 19.14 1.68
C ALA A 19 -4.06 19.45 0.18
N SER A 20 -4.14 18.42 -0.67
CA SER A 20 -4.37 18.53 -2.12
C SER A 20 -5.86 18.48 -2.50
N GLY A 21 -6.78 18.48 -1.53
CA GLY A 21 -8.23 18.43 -1.74
C GLY A 21 -8.77 17.07 -2.20
N GLN A 22 -7.95 16.01 -2.16
CA GLN A 22 -8.32 14.68 -2.61
C GLN A 22 -8.64 13.78 -1.41
N SER A 23 -9.79 13.12 -1.45
CA SER A 23 -10.19 12.14 -0.42
C SER A 23 -9.36 10.87 -0.58
N ILE A 24 -8.72 10.42 0.51
CA ILE A 24 -8.09 9.09 0.57
C ILE A 24 -9.07 8.14 1.25
N ASN A 25 -9.37 7.03 0.59
CA ASN A 25 -10.30 6.01 1.08
C ASN A 25 -9.65 4.97 2.04
N GLY A 26 -8.54 5.36 2.67
CA GLY A 26 -7.69 4.53 3.51
C GLY A 26 -6.32 4.29 2.89
N ALA A 27 -5.27 4.55 3.66
CA ALA A 27 -3.88 4.28 3.27
C ALA A 27 -3.21 3.40 4.32
N ILE A 28 -2.37 2.48 3.85
CA ILE A 28 -1.58 1.62 4.72
C ILE A 28 -0.10 1.72 4.37
N PHE A 29 0.70 1.51 5.40
CA PHE A 29 2.13 1.40 5.32
C PHE A 29 2.50 -0.06 5.59
N ILE A 30 3.38 -0.62 4.78
CA ILE A 30 3.87 -2.00 4.93
C ILE A 30 5.39 -1.99 5.02
N ALA A 31 5.93 -2.43 6.16
CA ALA A 31 7.34 -2.76 6.29
C ALA A 31 7.55 -4.27 6.09
N THR A 32 8.35 -4.65 5.09
CA THR A 32 8.60 -6.05 4.75
C THR A 32 9.97 -6.23 4.07
N GLN A 33 10.50 -7.45 4.05
CA GLN A 33 11.65 -7.81 3.20
C GLN A 33 11.22 -8.30 1.81
N PHE A 34 9.92 -8.50 1.59
CA PHE A 34 9.39 -8.83 0.27
C PHE A 34 9.51 -7.61 -0.65
N ARG A 35 10.02 -7.82 -1.86
CA ARG A 35 10.20 -6.73 -2.82
C ARG A 35 8.87 -6.38 -3.46
N LEU A 36 8.24 -5.34 -2.95
CA LEU A 36 7.09 -4.70 -3.58
C LEU A 36 7.56 -3.68 -4.62
N THR A 37 6.78 -3.50 -5.69
CA THR A 37 7.00 -2.47 -6.71
C THR A 37 5.83 -1.50 -6.79
N GLN A 38 6.14 -0.21 -6.91
CA GLN A 38 5.17 0.84 -7.23
C GLN A 38 4.82 0.91 -8.74
N GLY A 39 5.35 -0.03 -9.52
CA GLY A 39 5.27 -0.03 -10.96
C GLY A 39 6.30 0.90 -11.60
N GLN A 40 6.47 0.75 -12.91
CA GLN A 40 7.31 1.58 -13.77
C GLN A 40 6.77 1.51 -15.21
N PRO A 41 7.21 2.36 -16.15
CA PRO A 41 6.76 2.23 -17.54
C PRO A 41 6.95 0.80 -18.07
N GLY A 42 5.84 0.13 -18.43
CA GLY A 42 5.82 -1.27 -18.87
C GLY A 42 5.72 -2.33 -17.77
N LEU A 43 5.54 -1.94 -16.51
CA LEU A 43 5.31 -2.84 -15.37
C LEU A 43 4.28 -2.24 -14.41
N ASP A 44 3.19 -2.96 -14.17
CA ASP A 44 2.17 -2.55 -13.22
C ASP A 44 2.68 -2.52 -11.77
N ALA A 45 2.05 -1.69 -10.96
CA ALA A 45 2.27 -1.68 -9.53
C ALA A 45 1.71 -2.95 -8.88
N ASP A 46 2.32 -3.39 -7.79
CA ASP A 46 1.79 -4.50 -7.01
C ASP A 46 0.45 -4.13 -6.35
N THR A 47 -0.45 -5.11 -6.28
CA THR A 47 -1.67 -5.07 -5.45
C THR A 47 -1.51 -6.04 -4.28
N VAL A 48 -1.73 -5.53 -3.07
CA VAL A 48 -1.63 -6.29 -1.82
C VAL A 48 -3.01 -6.45 -1.21
N THR A 49 -3.37 -7.70 -0.88
CA THR A 49 -4.59 -7.98 -0.13
C THR A 49 -4.30 -7.96 1.37
N TYR A 50 -4.98 -7.09 2.12
CA TYR A 50 -4.91 -7.03 3.58
C TYR A 50 -6.31 -6.95 4.17
N ARG A 51 -6.64 -7.86 5.11
CA ARG A 51 -7.97 -7.97 5.74
C ARG A 51 -9.14 -7.98 4.74
N GLY A 52 -8.97 -8.73 3.64
CA GLY A 52 -10.00 -8.88 2.59
C GLY A 52 -10.20 -7.64 1.70
N ARG A 53 -9.30 -6.65 1.76
CA ARG A 53 -9.33 -5.47 0.92
C ARG A 53 -8.07 -5.36 0.09
N GLU A 54 -8.18 -4.79 -1.10
CA GLU A 54 -7.08 -4.61 -2.03
C GLU A 54 -6.48 -3.21 -1.92
N TYR A 55 -5.16 -3.18 -1.81
CA TYR A 55 -4.37 -1.96 -1.72
C TYR A 55 -3.34 -1.97 -2.85
N ARG A 56 -3.32 -0.91 -3.64
CA ARG A 56 -2.31 -0.73 -4.69
C ARG A 56 -1.08 -0.06 -4.08
N VAL A 57 0.10 -0.59 -4.35
CA VAL A 57 1.37 0.04 -3.98
C VAL A 57 1.56 1.30 -4.81
N THR A 58 1.76 2.44 -4.15
CA THR A 58 1.93 3.74 -4.83
C THR A 58 3.30 4.35 -4.62
N PHE A 59 4.04 3.88 -3.62
CA PHE A 59 5.41 4.29 -3.40
C PHE A 59 6.18 3.23 -2.62
N VAL A 60 7.45 3.00 -2.97
CA VAL A 60 8.34 2.05 -2.28
C VAL A 60 9.71 2.68 -2.09
N ASP A 61 10.21 2.62 -0.87
CA ASP A 61 11.56 3.06 -0.53
C ASP A 61 12.33 1.98 0.24
N PRO A 62 13.67 1.92 0.12
CA PRO A 62 14.50 1.12 1.01
C PRO A 62 14.27 1.55 2.47
N TYR A 63 14.04 0.59 3.36
CA TYR A 63 13.86 0.85 4.78
C TYR A 63 15.02 0.29 5.61
N THR A 64 16.22 0.76 5.30
CA THR A 64 17.50 0.22 5.81
C THR A 64 17.65 0.32 7.33
N ALA A 65 16.93 1.23 7.98
CA ALA A 65 16.90 1.36 9.44
C ALA A 65 16.36 0.10 10.16
N TYR A 66 15.49 -0.68 9.50
CA TYR A 66 14.96 -1.95 10.02
C TYR A 66 15.84 -3.17 9.71
N GLY A 67 16.87 -2.99 8.88
CA GLY A 67 17.80 -4.04 8.47
C GLY A 67 17.91 -4.19 6.96
N ALA A 68 18.88 -4.99 6.53
CA ALA A 68 19.13 -5.22 5.11
C ALA A 68 17.93 -5.91 4.44
N GLY A 69 17.59 -5.42 3.24
CA GLY A 69 16.51 -5.97 2.41
C GLY A 69 15.11 -5.52 2.80
N PHE A 70 14.93 -4.77 3.90
CA PHE A 70 13.64 -4.17 4.22
C PHE A 70 13.29 -3.03 3.25
N VAL A 71 12.01 -2.98 2.88
CA VAL A 71 11.36 -1.88 2.18
C VAL A 71 10.20 -1.36 3.00
N GLN A 72 9.87 -0.10 2.77
CA GLN A 72 8.63 0.53 3.20
C GLN A 72 7.78 0.80 1.97
N ALA A 73 6.58 0.23 1.94
CA ALA A 73 5.62 0.43 0.87
C ALA A 73 4.42 1.22 1.37
N HIS A 74 4.11 2.32 0.68
CA HIS A 74 2.87 3.05 0.86
C HIS A 74 1.85 2.50 -0.12
N CYS A 75 0.68 2.15 0.40
CA CYS A 75 -0.37 1.54 -0.39
C CYS A 75 -1.68 2.29 -0.18
N GLU A 76 -2.43 2.46 -1.26
CA GLU A 76 -3.71 3.13 -1.28
C GLU A 76 -4.81 2.11 -1.54
N LEU A 77 -5.90 2.21 -0.77
CA LEU A 77 -7.03 1.34 -0.97
C LEU A 77 -7.59 1.54 -2.39
N MET A 78 -7.74 0.44 -3.11
CA MET A 78 -8.46 0.45 -4.37
C MET A 78 -9.96 0.60 -4.11
N GLU A 79 -10.63 1.42 -4.92
CA GLU A 79 -12.07 1.66 -4.80
C GLU A 79 -12.80 0.31 -4.79
N PHE A 80 -13.69 0.14 -3.82
CA PHE A 80 -14.52 -1.07 -3.73
C PHE A 80 -15.48 -1.03 -4.92
N ASP A 81 -15.35 -1.95 -5.88
CA ASP A 81 -16.15 -2.00 -7.13
C ASP A 81 -17.64 -2.35 -6.89
N GLY A 82 -18.19 -2.11 -5.69
CA GLY A 82 -19.62 -2.29 -5.43
C GLY A 82 -20.10 -3.74 -5.52
N GLY A 83 -19.23 -4.73 -5.30
CA GLY A 83 -19.65 -6.11 -5.13
C GLY A 83 -20.67 -6.22 -4.01
N THR A 84 -21.88 -6.68 -4.33
CA THR A 84 -22.99 -6.80 -3.37
C THR A 84 -22.52 -7.63 -2.17
N PRO A 85 -22.68 -7.16 -0.93
CA PRO A 85 -22.34 -7.96 0.23
C PRO A 85 -23.18 -9.25 0.18
N ILE A 86 -22.50 -10.39 0.17
CA ILE A 86 -23.15 -11.67 0.48
C ILE A 86 -23.29 -11.72 2.01
N GLU A 87 -24.54 -11.61 2.46
CA GLU A 87 -24.97 -11.88 3.85
C GLU A 87 -24.67 -13.32 4.27
#